data_AF-A0A5N5QFD4-F1
#
_entry.id   AF-A0A5N5QFD4-F1
#
_cell.length_a   1.000
_cell.length_b   1.000
_cell.length_c   1.000
_cell.angle_alpha   90.00
_cell.angle_beta   90.00
_cell.angle_gamma   90.00
#
_symmetry.space_group_name_H-M   'P 1'
#
loop_
_entity.id
_entity.type
_entity.pdbx_description
1 polymer ?
#
loop_
_entity_poly.entity_id
_entity_poly.type
_entity_poly.pdbx_seq_one_letter_code
_entity_poly.pdbx_strand_id
1 'polypeptide(L)'
;MLSRMKLTNQGTDVCVQRQRVTAAISTMSRFGSPSDERLESYANGIELQKYQDEDEGEREAGREREGLLGADSSFRTSNGSRRRISRAQCSCIIILSLLILVFAVFGLRRYLPTSSVELVEDHCACGTEPYGAALCSSYSAPALERSRLFTGTGARTRKFLDVARKRPVKVGILGGSVSACHGVDTDSMGRSCYARRIVDWMRERLYAGNADGVVAVNGAIGGMDSRYLNYTIYFDQLLRIVLEFPNEPAVLVVGAWGPQLSFDYGYMDPSITHLAAVQYYDVPYISIKPLLYIHHLRYAHTVGETFWTKDYVHPNAAGHKVLADLTIAYLEKQLCLYNTFGLLNETMIGGGIRQSTLGHEPANDTTSFNLVRLPPSPELLHNRTDDGETTDIAYPLLPDPKERISTLRLESPYTVPPTIIGQALSELFSPWNPDAPLRTPPPPRPFCADANDAAHPLTPSDKYGGSHGWVKHVAHGGKHSYAADQIGARIVVEVKVAEGRVAVFYFRSETYSPGVAECWVDDNRKGAVKLYGHWEKKMNVPSVAYIDSLVTPGDHYVTCEVIGESANPGAEKPHHFRVIAVMAT
;
A
#
# COMPACT_ATOMS: atom_id res chain seq x y z
N MET A 1 -16.87 -39.26 -26.32
CA MET A 1 -15.50 -38.77 -26.05
C MET A 1 -15.57 -37.25 -26.00
N LEU A 2 -15.63 -36.59 -24.84
CA LEU A 2 -14.55 -36.31 -23.86
C LEU A 2 -13.41 -35.41 -24.38
N SER A 3 -13.60 -34.09 -24.26
CA SER A 3 -12.59 -33.10 -23.81
C SER A 3 -13.34 -31.75 -23.64
N ARG A 4 -13.85 -31.34 -22.47
CA ARG A 4 -13.16 -30.78 -21.29
C ARG A 4 -12.14 -29.67 -21.61
N MET A 5 -12.62 -28.43 -21.68
CA MET A 5 -11.85 -27.24 -21.31
C MET A 5 -12.50 -26.61 -20.08
N LYS A 6 -11.74 -26.51 -18.98
CA LYS A 6 -12.22 -25.93 -17.71
C LYS A 6 -11.97 -24.42 -17.70
N LEU A 7 -13.01 -23.62 -17.53
CA LEU A 7 -12.87 -22.25 -17.02
C LEU A 7 -12.45 -22.33 -15.54
N THR A 8 -11.33 -21.72 -15.18
CA THR A 8 -10.76 -21.80 -13.82
C THR A 8 -11.14 -20.57 -12.99
N ASN A 9 -11.87 -20.78 -11.89
CA ASN A 9 -12.36 -19.74 -10.98
C ASN A 9 -11.24 -18.85 -10.41
N GLN A 10 -11.45 -17.54 -10.45
CA GLN A 10 -10.56 -16.56 -9.81
C GLN A 10 -11.24 -15.82 -8.66
N GLY A 11 -10.63 -15.91 -7.48
CA GLY A 11 -10.85 -14.99 -6.38
C GLY A 11 -10.45 -15.60 -5.04
N THR A 12 -9.45 -15.02 -4.37
CA THR A 12 -9.22 -15.06 -2.90
C THR A 12 -8.01 -14.24 -2.44
N ASP A 13 -8.14 -13.60 -1.27
CA ASP A 13 -7.38 -12.43 -0.86
C ASP A 13 -6.01 -12.73 -0.19
N VAL A 14 -5.12 -11.72 -0.10
CA VAL A 14 -3.76 -11.63 0.49
C VAL A 14 -2.98 -12.94 0.69
N CYS A 15 -3.41 -13.84 1.56
CA CYS A 15 -2.80 -15.17 1.72
C CYS A 15 -2.91 -16.02 0.45
N VAL A 16 -4.05 -16.05 -0.22
CA VAL A 16 -4.22 -16.79 -1.48
C VAL A 16 -3.66 -16.01 -2.66
N GLN A 17 -3.58 -14.67 -2.57
CA GLN A 17 -2.73 -13.88 -3.45
C GLN A 17 -1.27 -14.36 -3.41
N ARG A 18 -0.70 -14.57 -2.21
CA ARG A 18 0.62 -15.19 -2.05
C ARG A 18 0.64 -16.61 -2.64
N GLN A 19 -0.29 -17.49 -2.29
CA GLN A 19 -0.26 -18.89 -2.74
C GLN A 19 -0.42 -19.03 -4.26
N ARG A 20 -1.28 -18.24 -4.91
CA ARG A 20 -1.43 -18.19 -6.38
C ARG A 20 -0.16 -17.67 -7.07
N VAL A 21 0.46 -16.63 -6.53
CA VAL A 21 1.74 -16.11 -7.06
C VAL A 21 2.87 -17.11 -6.85
N THR A 22 3.00 -17.73 -5.67
CA THR A 22 4.01 -18.76 -5.37
C THR A 22 3.80 -20.03 -6.22
N ALA A 23 2.56 -20.47 -6.42
CA ALA A 23 2.24 -21.60 -7.28
C ALA A 23 2.59 -21.32 -8.75
N ALA A 24 2.25 -20.14 -9.28
CA ALA A 24 2.63 -19.72 -10.64
C ALA A 24 4.15 -19.45 -10.81
N ILE A 25 4.86 -19.19 -9.70
CA ILE A 25 6.33 -19.17 -9.71
C ILE A 25 6.90 -20.59 -9.80
N SER A 26 6.36 -21.54 -9.03
CA SER A 26 6.81 -22.94 -8.95
C SER A 26 6.54 -23.76 -10.23
N THR A 27 5.32 -23.70 -10.79
CA THR A 27 4.89 -24.59 -11.89
C THR A 27 5.56 -24.35 -13.24
N MET A 28 6.23 -23.20 -13.44
CA MET A 28 6.93 -22.87 -14.70
C MET A 28 8.44 -23.13 -14.65
N SER A 29 8.92 -23.88 -13.66
CA SER A 29 10.29 -24.41 -13.63
C SER A 29 10.58 -25.49 -14.68
N ARG A 30 9.59 -25.82 -15.54
CA ARG A 30 9.68 -26.83 -16.60
C ARG A 30 8.88 -26.44 -17.84
N PHE A 31 9.43 -25.59 -18.72
CA PHE A 31 9.02 -25.59 -20.13
C PHE A 31 10.21 -25.28 -21.04
N GLY A 32 10.41 -26.13 -22.04
CA GLY A 32 11.29 -25.88 -23.18
C GLY A 32 10.49 -25.37 -24.38
N SER A 33 11.21 -24.79 -25.34
CA SER A 33 10.74 -24.30 -26.64
C SER A 33 10.38 -25.46 -27.61
N PRO A 34 9.91 -25.19 -28.85
CA PRO A 34 8.76 -24.36 -29.25
C PRO A 34 7.90 -25.04 -30.34
N SER A 35 6.77 -24.45 -30.77
CA SER A 35 6.31 -24.48 -32.19
C SER A 35 5.08 -23.59 -32.45
N ASP A 36 4.98 -23.10 -33.69
CA ASP A 36 3.87 -22.29 -34.23
C ASP A 36 2.48 -22.94 -34.09
N GLU A 37 1.43 -22.12 -33.91
CA GLU A 37 0.33 -22.11 -34.89
C GLU A 37 -0.50 -20.80 -34.93
N ARG A 38 -1.04 -20.58 -36.13
CA ARG A 38 -1.52 -19.36 -36.77
C ARG A 38 -2.82 -18.76 -36.18
N LEU A 39 -2.94 -17.43 -36.23
CA LEU A 39 -4.17 -16.66 -35.97
C LEU A 39 -5.28 -16.96 -36.98
N GLU A 40 -6.54 -17.05 -36.52
CA GLU A 40 -7.71 -16.57 -37.28
C GLU A 40 -8.65 -15.76 -36.39
N SER A 41 -9.26 -14.73 -36.98
CA SER A 41 -10.18 -13.81 -36.32
C SER A 41 -11.62 -14.11 -36.71
N TYR A 42 -12.53 -14.22 -35.74
CA TYR A 42 -13.95 -14.00 -35.99
C TYR A 42 -14.55 -13.09 -34.92
N ALA A 43 -14.82 -11.85 -35.35
CA ALA A 43 -15.73 -10.96 -34.63
C ALA A 43 -17.17 -11.35 -34.98
N ASN A 44 -18.03 -11.47 -33.97
CA ASN A 44 -19.46 -11.35 -34.12
C ASN A 44 -20.00 -10.67 -32.85
N GLY A 45 -20.65 -9.52 -33.03
CA GLY A 45 -21.26 -8.78 -31.93
C GLY A 45 -22.54 -9.47 -31.48
N ILE A 46 -22.82 -9.40 -30.17
CA ILE A 46 -24.14 -9.71 -29.61
C ILE A 46 -24.60 -8.50 -28.80
N GLU A 47 -25.88 -8.21 -28.98
CA GLU A 47 -26.60 -7.02 -28.56
C GLU A 47 -26.78 -6.97 -27.03
N LEU A 48 -26.54 -5.81 -26.42
CA LEU A 48 -26.65 -5.61 -24.97
C LEU A 48 -28.12 -5.51 -24.55
N GLN A 49 -28.69 -6.61 -24.05
CA GLN A 49 -29.97 -6.56 -23.37
C GLN A 49 -29.86 -5.81 -22.03
N LYS A 50 -30.80 -4.89 -21.84
CA LYS A 50 -30.80 -3.84 -20.84
C LYS A 50 -31.52 -4.32 -19.59
N TYR A 51 -30.86 -4.37 -18.44
CA TYR A 51 -31.55 -4.59 -17.17
C TYR A 51 -32.41 -3.36 -16.85
N GLN A 52 -33.71 -3.60 -16.66
CA GLN A 52 -34.65 -2.69 -16.00
C GLN A 52 -34.92 -3.27 -14.61
N ASP A 53 -34.76 -2.46 -13.57
CA ASP A 53 -35.38 -2.74 -12.28
C ASP A 53 -36.82 -2.20 -12.33
N GLU A 54 -37.78 -3.01 -11.87
CA GLU A 54 -39.18 -2.66 -11.76
C GLU A 54 -39.45 -2.05 -10.39
N ASP A 55 -40.14 -0.90 -10.34
CA ASP A 55 -40.50 -0.21 -9.10
C ASP A 55 -41.95 0.31 -9.21
N GLU A 56 -42.90 -0.48 -8.68
CA GLU A 56 -44.24 -0.05 -8.28
C GLU A 56 -44.38 -0.42 -6.79
N GLY A 57 -44.90 0.42 -5.88
CA GLY A 57 -45.33 1.80 -6.00
C GLY A 57 -46.35 2.12 -4.90
N GLU A 58 -46.16 3.18 -4.11
CA GLU A 58 -47.21 3.69 -3.20
C GLU A 58 -47.02 5.21 -2.95
N ARG A 59 -48.14 5.93 -2.75
CA ARG A 59 -48.22 7.41 -2.69
C ARG A 59 -49.12 7.88 -1.54
N GLU A 60 -49.01 9.19 -1.25
CA GLU A 60 -49.88 10.01 -0.37
C GLU A 60 -49.64 9.84 1.14
N ALA A 61 -49.75 10.85 2.02
CA ALA A 61 -49.98 12.31 1.92
C ALA A 61 -49.06 13.02 2.96
N GLY A 62 -48.73 14.31 2.97
CA GLY A 62 -49.44 15.51 2.52
C GLY A 62 -49.94 16.33 3.72
N ARG A 63 -49.14 17.29 4.25
CA ARG A 63 -49.66 18.40 5.08
C ARG A 63 -48.72 19.61 5.20
N GLU A 64 -49.31 20.80 5.12
CA GLU A 64 -48.69 22.11 5.33
C GLU A 64 -48.56 22.48 6.82
N ARG A 65 -47.64 23.41 7.15
CA ARG A 65 -47.99 24.61 7.93
C ARG A 65 -46.93 25.71 7.89
N GLU A 66 -47.41 26.94 7.78
CA GLU A 66 -46.65 28.19 7.89
C GLU A 66 -46.35 28.58 9.35
N GLY A 67 -45.49 29.60 9.54
CA GLY A 67 -45.76 30.60 10.59
C GLY A 67 -44.60 31.02 11.50
N LEU A 68 -43.94 32.12 11.11
CA LEU A 68 -43.43 33.24 11.95
C LEU A 68 -42.86 32.97 13.36
N LEU A 69 -41.66 33.51 13.62
CA LEU A 69 -41.45 34.77 14.37
C LEU A 69 -40.03 35.32 14.09
N GLY A 70 -39.81 36.63 14.23
CA GLY A 70 -38.58 37.31 13.81
C GLY A 70 -38.14 38.47 14.72
N ALA A 71 -37.40 39.43 14.15
CA ALA A 71 -36.64 40.52 14.81
C ALA A 71 -35.36 40.00 15.53
N ASP A 72 -34.22 40.69 15.60
CA ASP A 72 -33.78 41.97 14.98
C ASP A 72 -32.21 41.94 14.90
N SER A 73 -31.44 42.83 14.25
CA SER A 73 -31.72 44.11 13.59
C SER A 73 -30.71 44.43 12.45
N SER A 74 -30.62 45.70 12.04
CA SER A 74 -29.72 46.23 10.97
C SER A 74 -28.48 46.95 11.50
N PHE A 75 -27.43 47.15 10.68
CA PHE A 75 -26.79 48.49 10.55
C PHE A 75 -26.00 48.67 9.24
N ARG A 76 -25.71 49.94 8.91
CA ARG A 76 -25.38 50.46 7.56
C ARG A 76 -23.89 50.54 7.18
N THR A 77 -23.67 50.66 5.87
CA THR A 77 -22.45 51.09 5.18
C THR A 77 -21.99 52.52 5.53
N SER A 78 -20.68 52.81 5.45
CA SER A 78 -20.15 54.18 5.39
C SER A 78 -18.73 54.27 4.78
N ASN A 79 -18.48 55.39 4.10
CA ASN A 79 -17.37 55.79 3.26
C ASN A 79 -15.91 55.65 3.79
N GLY A 80 -15.03 55.29 2.85
CA GLY A 80 -13.85 56.05 2.41
C GLY A 80 -13.01 56.86 3.40
N SER A 81 -11.74 56.48 3.57
CA SER A 81 -10.68 57.35 4.12
C SER A 81 -9.31 57.07 3.48
N ARG A 82 -8.59 58.14 3.10
CA ARG A 82 -7.22 58.07 2.56
C ARG A 82 -6.24 57.74 3.68
N ARG A 83 -5.54 56.60 3.62
CA ARG A 83 -4.44 56.29 4.54
C ARG A 83 -3.16 57.03 4.15
N ARG A 84 -2.58 57.78 5.11
CA ARG A 84 -1.21 58.33 5.02
C ARG A 84 -0.20 57.18 5.19
N ILE A 85 0.81 57.12 4.32
CA ILE A 85 1.96 56.22 4.47
C ILE A 85 2.87 56.76 5.59
N SER A 86 3.36 55.90 6.48
CA SER A 86 4.24 56.30 7.57
C SER A 86 5.69 56.41 7.09
N ARG A 87 6.46 57.37 7.66
CA ARG A 87 7.86 57.62 7.28
C ARG A 87 8.80 56.41 7.44
N ALA A 88 8.41 55.38 8.19
CA ALA A 88 9.21 54.17 8.38
C ALA A 88 9.37 53.33 7.11
N GLN A 89 8.37 53.32 6.20
CA GLN A 89 8.42 52.47 5.00
C GLN A 89 9.40 52.98 3.93
N CYS A 90 9.70 54.27 3.87
CA CYS A 90 10.69 54.80 2.93
C CYS A 90 12.14 54.41 3.29
N SER A 91 12.46 54.30 4.59
CA SER A 91 13.82 54.01 5.05
C SER A 91 14.29 52.60 4.68
N CYS A 92 13.42 51.59 4.77
CA CYS A 92 13.76 50.21 4.42
C CYS A 92 14.05 50.03 2.92
N ILE A 93 13.32 50.74 2.04
CA ILE A 93 13.51 50.66 0.59
C ILE A 93 14.88 51.21 0.19
N ILE A 94 15.28 52.35 0.76
CA ILE A 94 16.59 52.98 0.47
C ILE A 94 17.76 52.11 0.95
N ILE A 95 17.64 51.45 2.12
CA ILE A 95 18.67 50.55 2.64
C ILE A 95 18.83 49.30 1.77
N LEU A 96 17.73 48.70 1.32
CA LEU A 96 17.78 47.57 0.37
C LEU A 96 18.41 47.97 -0.97
N SER A 97 18.08 49.14 -1.51
CA SER A 97 18.69 49.63 -2.75
C SER A 97 20.20 49.86 -2.64
N LEU A 98 20.67 50.37 -1.50
CA LEU A 98 22.11 50.57 -1.25
C LEU A 98 22.86 49.25 -1.06
N LEU A 99 22.27 48.26 -0.37
CA LEU A 99 22.89 46.93 -0.21
C LEU A 99 23.05 46.22 -1.55
N ILE A 100 22.03 46.28 -2.43
CA ILE A 100 22.11 45.72 -3.79
C ILE A 100 23.22 46.41 -4.60
N LEU A 101 23.39 47.73 -4.46
CA LEU A 101 24.45 48.48 -5.14
C LEU A 101 25.85 48.11 -4.63
N VAL A 102 26.02 47.91 -3.32
CA VAL A 102 27.32 47.50 -2.72
C VAL A 102 27.69 46.08 -3.16
N PHE A 103 26.75 45.14 -3.19
CA PHE A 103 26.99 43.80 -3.75
C PHE A 103 27.35 43.85 -5.24
N ALA A 104 26.71 44.72 -6.03
CA ALA A 104 27.02 44.89 -7.46
C ALA A 104 28.40 45.50 -7.73
N VAL A 105 28.89 46.40 -6.86
CA VAL A 105 30.15 47.13 -7.07
C VAL A 105 31.38 46.42 -6.50
N PHE A 106 31.24 45.67 -5.39
CA PHE A 106 32.38 45.03 -4.70
C PHE A 106 32.38 43.49 -4.69
N GLY A 107 31.32 42.85 -5.18
CA GLY A 107 31.03 41.43 -4.86
C GLY A 107 31.34 40.36 -5.92
N LEU A 108 32.09 40.62 -7.00
CA LEU A 108 32.34 39.62 -8.04
C LEU A 108 33.74 39.68 -8.69
N ARG A 109 34.75 39.23 -7.95
CA ARG A 109 36.04 38.82 -8.55
C ARG A 109 36.55 37.49 -7.99
N ARG A 110 36.27 36.42 -8.74
CA ARG A 110 36.95 35.12 -8.76
C ARG A 110 37.00 34.34 -7.44
N TYR A 111 36.05 33.43 -7.26
CA TYR A 111 36.32 32.04 -6.86
C TYR A 111 35.18 31.14 -7.36
N LEU A 112 35.24 30.77 -8.65
CA LEU A 112 34.46 29.66 -9.19
C LEU A 112 35.42 28.46 -9.32
N PRO A 113 35.25 27.38 -8.54
CA PRO A 113 35.97 26.15 -8.82
C PRO A 113 35.45 25.60 -10.15
N THR A 114 36.36 25.36 -11.10
CA THR A 114 36.03 24.74 -12.40
C THR A 114 35.78 23.24 -12.24
N SER A 115 34.61 22.94 -11.68
CA SER A 115 33.99 21.63 -11.71
C SER A 115 32.48 21.86 -11.72
N SER A 116 31.94 22.13 -12.92
CA SER A 116 30.52 22.02 -13.19
C SER A 116 30.12 20.56 -13.07
N VAL A 117 29.86 20.12 -11.83
CA VAL A 117 28.86 19.08 -11.64
C VAL A 117 27.58 19.66 -12.21
N GLU A 118 27.11 19.11 -13.33
CA GLU A 118 25.76 19.36 -13.79
C GLU A 118 24.82 18.96 -12.65
N LEU A 119 24.30 19.98 -11.96
CA LEU A 119 23.09 19.80 -11.17
C LEU A 119 22.03 19.39 -12.19
N VAL A 120 21.66 18.11 -12.13
CA VAL A 120 20.55 17.56 -12.91
C VAL A 120 19.28 18.26 -12.42
N GLU A 121 19.00 19.41 -13.00
CA GLU A 121 17.79 20.18 -12.83
C GLU A 121 16.63 19.24 -13.17
N ASP A 122 15.67 19.01 -12.25
CA ASP A 122 14.69 17.91 -12.28
C ASP A 122 13.66 18.08 -13.41
N HIS A 123 14.15 17.99 -14.64
CA HIS A 123 13.43 17.95 -15.89
C HIS A 123 12.76 16.59 -15.98
N CYS A 124 11.67 16.48 -15.21
CA CYS A 124 10.61 15.51 -15.36
C CYS A 124 11.11 14.09 -15.67
N ALA A 125 11.55 13.40 -14.61
CA ALA A 125 12.08 12.04 -14.66
C ALA A 125 13.45 11.85 -15.34
N CYS A 126 14.15 12.93 -15.67
CA CYS A 126 15.54 12.99 -16.14
C CYS A 126 15.72 12.65 -17.63
N GLY A 127 15.56 13.66 -18.49
CA GLY A 127 16.33 13.74 -19.76
C GLY A 127 15.92 12.86 -20.95
N THR A 128 14.81 13.19 -21.60
CA THR A 128 14.57 12.95 -23.05
C THR A 128 14.80 11.54 -23.62
N GLU A 129 14.08 10.54 -23.09
CA GLU A 129 13.60 9.42 -23.92
C GLU A 129 12.10 9.61 -24.26
N PRO A 130 11.60 9.09 -25.40
CA PRO A 130 10.31 9.48 -25.97
C PRO A 130 9.11 9.22 -25.03
N TYR A 131 9.17 8.17 -24.22
CA TYR A 131 8.12 7.85 -23.24
C TYR A 131 8.06 8.83 -22.06
N GLY A 132 9.22 9.22 -21.51
CA GLY A 132 9.29 10.23 -20.45
C GLY A 132 8.76 11.58 -20.94
N ALA A 133 9.23 12.03 -22.12
CA ALA A 133 8.81 13.29 -22.72
C ALA A 133 7.28 13.39 -22.94
N ALA A 134 6.62 12.31 -23.36
CA ALA A 134 5.16 12.26 -23.53
C ALA A 134 4.37 12.39 -22.21
N LEU A 135 4.90 11.84 -21.12
CA LEU A 135 4.31 12.02 -19.79
C LEU A 135 4.50 13.47 -19.31
N CYS A 136 5.65 14.08 -19.59
CA CYS A 136 5.96 15.47 -19.25
C CYS A 136 5.14 16.51 -20.05
N SER A 137 4.64 16.16 -21.24
CA SER A 137 3.68 17.00 -21.96
C SER A 137 2.25 16.90 -21.41
N SER A 138 1.94 15.83 -20.68
CA SER A 138 0.61 15.54 -20.13
C SER A 138 0.46 15.96 -18.66
N TYR A 139 1.56 15.91 -17.89
CA TYR A 139 1.61 16.22 -16.46
C TYR A 139 2.79 17.16 -16.17
N SER A 140 2.58 18.17 -15.34
CA SER A 140 3.68 19.03 -14.89
C SER A 140 4.63 18.28 -13.95
N ALA A 141 5.91 18.66 -13.91
CA ALA A 141 6.88 18.04 -13.00
C ALA A 141 6.42 18.08 -11.52
N PRO A 142 5.87 19.18 -10.98
CA PRO A 142 5.31 19.20 -9.63
C PRO A 142 4.11 18.26 -9.43
N ALA A 143 3.32 17.96 -10.46
CA ALA A 143 2.24 16.98 -10.38
C ALA A 143 2.79 15.54 -10.27
N LEU A 144 3.83 15.22 -11.05
CA LEU A 144 4.52 13.92 -11.01
C LEU A 144 5.35 13.74 -9.74
N GLU A 145 5.86 14.82 -9.15
CA GLU A 145 6.51 14.78 -7.84
C GLU A 145 5.48 14.58 -6.73
N ARG A 146 4.41 15.37 -6.71
CA ARG A 146 3.36 15.25 -5.68
C ARG A 146 2.64 13.91 -5.70
N SER A 147 2.61 13.17 -6.81
CA SER A 147 2.06 11.81 -6.84
C SER A 147 2.90 10.82 -6.02
N ARG A 148 4.20 11.09 -5.82
CA ARG A 148 5.13 10.24 -5.06
C ARG A 148 4.98 10.52 -3.57
N LEU A 149 3.96 9.95 -2.95
CA LEU A 149 3.72 10.06 -1.49
C LEU A 149 4.94 9.64 -0.67
N PHE A 150 5.68 8.64 -1.15
CA PHE A 150 7.01 8.29 -0.67
C PHE A 150 7.82 7.71 -1.83
N THR A 151 9.05 8.18 -2.05
CA THR A 151 9.88 7.75 -3.19
C THR A 151 10.81 6.57 -2.84
N GLY A 152 11.17 6.45 -1.56
CA GLY A 152 12.24 5.57 -1.06
C GLY A 152 13.62 5.87 -1.67
N THR A 153 14.61 5.04 -1.36
CA THR A 153 15.91 5.05 -2.07
C THR A 153 15.76 4.60 -3.53
N GLY A 154 14.73 3.78 -3.80
CA GLY A 154 14.49 3.11 -5.07
C GLY A 154 15.46 1.96 -5.38
N ALA A 155 16.26 1.50 -4.40
CA ALA A 155 17.26 0.44 -4.58
C ALA A 155 16.66 -0.83 -5.19
N ARG A 156 15.60 -1.38 -4.56
CA ARG A 156 14.91 -2.58 -5.04
C ARG A 156 14.35 -2.38 -6.45
N THR A 157 13.75 -1.21 -6.75
CA THR A 157 13.24 -0.89 -8.10
C THR A 157 14.36 -0.86 -9.15
N ARG A 158 15.51 -0.24 -8.86
CA ARG A 158 16.65 -0.20 -9.80
C ARG A 158 17.29 -1.58 -9.99
N LYS A 159 17.40 -2.40 -8.93
CA LYS A 159 17.81 -3.81 -9.01
C LYS A 159 16.86 -4.63 -9.90
N PHE A 160 15.55 -4.42 -9.78
CA PHE A 160 14.56 -5.08 -10.64
C PHE A 160 14.67 -4.65 -12.10
N LEU A 161 14.87 -3.36 -12.40
CA LEU A 161 15.04 -2.85 -13.76
C LEU A 161 16.34 -3.36 -14.41
N ASP A 162 17.44 -3.46 -13.64
CA ASP A 162 18.69 -4.09 -14.07
C ASP A 162 18.48 -5.57 -14.46
N VAL A 163 17.74 -6.33 -13.65
CA VAL A 163 17.39 -7.73 -13.95
C VAL A 163 16.48 -7.84 -15.17
N ALA A 164 15.47 -6.98 -15.29
CA ALA A 164 14.52 -6.98 -16.40
C ALA A 164 15.18 -6.69 -17.75
N ARG A 165 16.23 -5.87 -17.79
CA ARG A 165 17.02 -5.64 -19.02
C ARG A 165 17.87 -6.83 -19.45
N LYS A 166 18.01 -7.87 -18.61
CA LYS A 166 18.90 -9.02 -18.83
C LYS A 166 18.15 -10.34 -19.06
N ARG A 167 16.94 -10.47 -18.52
CA ARG A 167 16.11 -11.68 -18.63
C ARG A 167 14.63 -11.37 -18.38
N PRO A 168 13.70 -12.21 -18.90
CA PRO A 168 12.28 -12.11 -18.57
C PRO A 168 11.98 -12.05 -17.07
N VAL A 169 10.94 -11.31 -16.70
CA VAL A 169 10.51 -11.12 -15.31
C VAL A 169 9.06 -11.49 -15.07
N LYS A 170 8.75 -11.86 -13.82
CA LYS A 170 7.38 -12.05 -13.34
C LYS A 170 6.93 -10.80 -12.56
N VAL A 171 5.71 -10.33 -12.83
CA VAL A 171 5.09 -9.18 -12.14
C VAL A 171 3.81 -9.67 -11.47
N GLY A 172 3.76 -9.60 -10.13
CA GLY A 172 2.55 -9.87 -9.36
C GLY A 172 1.78 -8.58 -9.09
N ILE A 173 0.46 -8.60 -9.28
CA ILE A 173 -0.42 -7.49 -8.92
C ILE A 173 -1.34 -7.95 -7.77
N LEU A 174 -1.23 -7.26 -6.63
CA LEU A 174 -2.01 -7.50 -5.43
C LEU A 174 -2.89 -6.26 -5.17
N GLY A 175 -4.14 -6.45 -4.76
CA GLY A 175 -5.03 -5.33 -4.45
C GLY A 175 -6.53 -5.60 -4.56
N GLY A 176 -7.30 -4.53 -4.44
CA GLY A 176 -8.76 -4.53 -4.43
C GLY A 176 -9.44 -4.55 -5.80
N SER A 177 -10.71 -4.14 -5.84
CA SER A 177 -11.56 -4.09 -7.05
C SER A 177 -10.97 -3.25 -8.19
N VAL A 178 -10.29 -2.14 -7.86
CA VAL A 178 -9.57 -1.32 -8.83
C VAL A 178 -8.45 -2.13 -9.48
N SER A 179 -7.66 -2.87 -8.71
CA SER A 179 -6.61 -3.75 -9.24
C SER A 179 -7.20 -4.93 -10.03
N ALA A 180 -8.43 -5.37 -9.71
CA ALA A 180 -9.21 -6.34 -10.49
C ALA A 180 -9.92 -5.75 -11.72
N CYS A 181 -9.67 -4.47 -12.06
CA CYS A 181 -10.24 -3.74 -13.21
C CYS A 181 -11.78 -3.58 -13.22
N HIS A 182 -12.38 -3.62 -12.03
CA HIS A 182 -13.83 -3.50 -11.88
C HIS A 182 -14.39 -2.21 -12.48
N GLY A 183 -15.48 -2.32 -13.24
CA GLY A 183 -16.15 -1.20 -13.90
C GLY A 183 -15.50 -0.71 -15.19
N VAL A 184 -14.43 -1.38 -15.67
CA VAL A 184 -13.68 -0.96 -16.87
C VAL A 184 -13.49 -2.07 -17.90
N ASP A 185 -13.14 -3.28 -17.46
CA ASP A 185 -12.98 -4.45 -18.33
C ASP A 185 -13.48 -5.71 -17.60
N THR A 186 -13.79 -6.78 -18.34
CA THR A 186 -14.17 -8.08 -17.77
C THR A 186 -12.96 -8.94 -17.45
N ASP A 187 -11.83 -8.70 -18.12
CA ASP A 187 -10.53 -9.27 -17.79
C ASP A 187 -9.80 -8.36 -16.77
N SER A 188 -9.30 -8.95 -15.67
CA SER A 188 -8.49 -8.23 -14.68
C SER A 188 -7.16 -7.71 -15.25
N MET A 189 -6.75 -8.20 -16.42
CA MET A 189 -5.62 -7.72 -17.23
C MET A 189 -6.06 -7.19 -18.61
N GLY A 190 -7.29 -6.71 -18.72
CA GLY A 190 -7.83 -6.03 -19.89
C GLY A 190 -7.07 -4.75 -20.27
N ARG A 191 -7.20 -4.29 -21.52
CA ARG A 191 -6.31 -3.24 -22.10
C ARG A 191 -6.43 -1.88 -21.41
N SER A 192 -7.59 -1.57 -20.85
CA SER A 192 -7.84 -0.30 -20.16
C SER A 192 -7.32 -0.28 -18.73
N CYS A 193 -7.05 -1.46 -18.14
CA CYS A 193 -6.64 -1.63 -16.75
C CYS A 193 -5.26 -1.04 -16.47
N TYR A 194 -5.08 -0.37 -15.33
CA TYR A 194 -3.82 0.31 -14.99
C TYR A 194 -2.64 -0.69 -14.92
N ALA A 195 -2.87 -1.86 -14.33
CA ALA A 195 -1.91 -2.94 -14.21
C ALA A 195 -1.44 -3.43 -15.60
N ARG A 196 -2.37 -3.57 -16.53
CA ARG A 196 -2.07 -3.98 -17.90
C ARG A 196 -1.26 -2.93 -18.64
N ARG A 197 -1.61 -1.65 -18.53
CA ARG A 197 -0.86 -0.53 -19.12
C ARG A 197 0.59 -0.48 -18.65
N ILE A 198 0.86 -0.71 -17.36
CA ILE A 198 2.23 -0.79 -16.82
C ILE A 198 2.99 -1.99 -17.40
N VAL A 199 2.34 -3.16 -17.48
CA VAL A 199 2.94 -4.38 -18.02
C VAL A 199 3.24 -4.26 -19.52
N ASP A 200 2.36 -3.64 -20.30
CA ASP A 200 2.59 -3.41 -21.72
C ASP A 200 3.68 -2.34 -21.95
N TRP A 201 3.73 -1.26 -21.15
CA TRP A 201 4.89 -0.35 -21.13
C TRP A 201 6.19 -1.13 -20.86
N MET A 202 6.23 -2.02 -19.87
CA MET A 202 7.44 -2.83 -19.60
C MET A 202 7.82 -3.70 -20.80
N ARG A 203 6.86 -4.34 -21.47
CA ARG A 203 7.11 -5.19 -22.66
C ARG A 203 7.68 -4.36 -23.81
N GLU A 204 7.05 -3.24 -24.13
CA GLU A 204 7.52 -2.31 -25.17
C GLU A 204 8.91 -1.75 -24.83
N ARG A 205 9.06 -1.19 -23.63
CA ARG A 205 10.23 -0.42 -23.19
C ARG A 205 11.47 -1.29 -22.93
N LEU A 206 11.30 -2.49 -22.37
CA LEU A 206 12.40 -3.34 -21.92
C LEU A 206 12.64 -4.55 -22.82
N TYR A 207 11.65 -4.96 -23.63
CA TYR A 207 11.69 -6.19 -24.44
C TYR A 207 11.22 -6.00 -25.90
N ALA A 208 11.18 -4.76 -26.41
CA ALA A 208 10.78 -4.42 -27.78
C ALA A 208 9.40 -5.01 -28.19
N GLY A 209 8.47 -5.09 -27.23
CA GLY A 209 7.12 -5.62 -27.42
C GLY A 209 6.97 -7.12 -27.24
N ASN A 210 8.03 -7.87 -26.93
CA ASN A 210 7.94 -9.31 -26.67
C ASN A 210 7.10 -9.59 -25.41
N ALA A 211 5.96 -10.26 -25.60
CA ALA A 211 5.02 -10.60 -24.54
C ALA A 211 5.66 -11.49 -23.44
N ASP A 212 6.55 -12.40 -23.82
CA ASP A 212 7.22 -13.35 -22.91
C ASP A 212 8.27 -12.67 -22.02
N GLY A 213 8.70 -11.45 -22.35
CA GLY A 213 9.58 -10.65 -21.49
C GLY A 213 8.94 -10.30 -20.14
N VAL A 214 7.62 -10.19 -20.08
CA VAL A 214 6.89 -9.88 -18.83
C VAL A 214 5.70 -10.81 -18.67
N VAL A 215 5.81 -11.74 -17.73
CA VAL A 215 4.71 -12.61 -17.29
C VAL A 215 4.01 -11.96 -16.10
N ALA A 216 2.84 -11.39 -16.34
CA ALA A 216 2.04 -10.73 -15.32
C ALA A 216 1.00 -11.71 -14.71
N VAL A 217 0.88 -11.69 -13.38
CA VAL A 217 -0.10 -12.47 -12.62
C VAL A 217 -0.92 -11.49 -11.77
N ASN A 218 -2.16 -11.25 -12.17
CA ASN A 218 -3.08 -10.45 -11.36
C ASN A 218 -3.78 -11.33 -10.33
N GLY A 219 -3.48 -11.09 -9.05
CA GLY A 219 -4.12 -11.74 -7.92
C GLY A 219 -5.21 -10.90 -7.27
N ALA A 220 -5.55 -9.72 -7.80
CA ALA A 220 -6.49 -8.79 -7.17
C ALA A 220 -7.95 -9.32 -7.10
N ILE A 221 -8.70 -8.89 -6.07
CA ILE A 221 -10.11 -9.26 -5.85
C ILE A 221 -10.92 -8.04 -5.42
N GLY A 222 -12.17 -7.99 -5.86
CA GLY A 222 -13.09 -6.90 -5.49
C GLY A 222 -13.79 -7.09 -4.14
N GLY A 223 -14.01 -5.97 -3.44
CA GLY A 223 -14.90 -5.87 -2.28
C GLY A 223 -14.27 -6.21 -0.93
N MET A 224 -12.94 -6.35 -0.82
CA MET A 224 -12.29 -6.61 0.46
C MET A 224 -12.29 -5.36 1.35
N ASP A 225 -12.89 -5.49 2.54
CA ASP A 225 -12.82 -4.48 3.59
C ASP A 225 -11.82 -4.87 4.67
N SER A 226 -11.18 -3.87 5.24
CA SER A 226 -10.51 -4.00 6.54
C SER A 226 -10.81 -2.74 7.37
N ARG A 227 -10.88 -2.86 8.69
CA ARG A 227 -11.23 -1.72 9.56
C ARG A 227 -10.06 -0.75 9.65
N TYR A 228 -10.33 0.56 9.57
CA TYR A 228 -9.34 1.65 9.48
C TYR A 228 -8.13 1.53 10.44
N LEU A 229 -8.34 1.12 11.69
CA LEU A 229 -7.24 0.97 12.67
C LEU A 229 -6.33 -0.26 12.42
N ASN A 230 -6.83 -1.31 11.78
CA ASN A 230 -6.05 -2.54 11.54
C ASN A 230 -5.27 -2.50 10.21
N TYR A 231 -5.50 -1.53 9.31
CA TYR A 231 -4.77 -1.44 8.03
C TYR A 231 -3.26 -1.44 8.23
N THR A 232 -2.74 -0.66 9.18
CA THR A 232 -1.30 -0.59 9.44
C THR A 232 -0.72 -1.97 9.75
N ILE A 233 -1.45 -2.80 10.53
CA ILE A 233 -1.03 -4.14 10.94
C ILE A 233 -1.07 -5.11 9.75
N TYR A 234 -2.18 -5.15 9.01
CA TYR A 234 -2.32 -6.02 7.83
C TYR A 234 -1.30 -5.67 6.73
N PHE A 235 -1.08 -4.37 6.52
CA PHE A 235 -0.21 -3.86 5.46
C PHE A 235 1.28 -3.99 5.82
N ASP A 236 1.66 -3.78 7.08
CA ASP A 236 3.00 -4.13 7.61
C ASP A 236 3.32 -5.61 7.36
N GLN A 237 2.43 -6.52 7.76
CA GLN A 237 2.66 -7.95 7.56
C GLN A 237 2.74 -8.32 6.08
N LEU A 238 1.89 -7.75 5.22
CA LEU A 238 1.98 -7.94 3.77
C LEU A 238 3.35 -7.49 3.22
N LEU A 239 3.83 -6.32 3.60
CA LEU A 239 5.14 -5.83 3.16
C LEU A 239 6.27 -6.75 3.65
N ARG A 240 6.31 -7.09 4.94
CA ARG A 240 7.31 -8.02 5.50
C ARG A 240 7.32 -9.35 4.76
N ILE A 241 6.15 -9.99 4.63
CA ILE A 241 5.96 -11.26 3.92
C ILE A 241 6.53 -11.19 2.50
N VAL A 242 6.23 -10.13 1.73
CA VAL A 242 6.67 -10.01 0.33
C VAL A 242 8.15 -9.67 0.22
N LEU A 243 8.66 -8.78 1.08
CA LEU A 243 10.04 -8.31 1.02
C LEU A 243 11.05 -9.39 1.43
N GLU A 244 10.64 -10.34 2.29
CA GLU A 244 11.39 -11.53 2.72
C GLU A 244 11.30 -12.72 1.75
N PHE A 245 10.66 -12.61 0.58
CA PHE A 245 10.72 -13.71 -0.39
C PHE A 245 12.17 -13.96 -0.84
N PRO A 246 12.58 -15.23 -1.08
CA PRO A 246 13.96 -15.57 -1.47
C PRO A 246 14.47 -14.92 -2.77
N ASN A 247 13.57 -14.33 -3.58
CA ASN A 247 13.92 -13.60 -4.79
C ASN A 247 14.01 -12.08 -4.60
N GLU A 248 13.91 -11.58 -3.36
CA GLU A 248 14.00 -10.16 -2.97
C GLU A 248 13.26 -9.20 -3.92
N PRO A 249 11.93 -9.34 -4.07
CA PRO A 249 11.19 -8.61 -5.07
C PRO A 249 11.27 -7.09 -4.84
N ALA A 250 11.19 -6.35 -5.95
CA ALA A 250 10.79 -4.95 -5.89
C ALA A 250 9.30 -4.86 -5.58
N VAL A 251 8.97 -3.99 -4.63
CA VAL A 251 7.59 -3.71 -4.22
C VAL A 251 7.30 -2.25 -4.54
N LEU A 252 6.13 -1.98 -5.08
CA LEU A 252 5.66 -0.64 -5.43
C LEU A 252 4.19 -0.53 -5.06
N VAL A 253 3.85 0.48 -4.27
CA VAL A 253 2.49 0.71 -3.79
C VAL A 253 1.82 1.72 -4.72
N VAL A 254 0.67 1.34 -5.27
CA VAL A 254 -0.13 2.18 -6.18
C VAL A 254 -1.43 2.57 -5.48
N GLY A 255 -1.53 3.84 -5.08
CA GLY A 255 -2.67 4.43 -4.40
C GLY A 255 -3.75 4.86 -5.37
N ALA A 256 -4.75 4.00 -5.54
CA ALA A 256 -6.07 4.44 -5.95
C ALA A 256 -6.70 5.36 -4.88
N TRP A 257 -7.58 6.23 -5.34
CA TRP A 257 -8.43 7.11 -4.54
C TRP A 257 -9.74 7.30 -5.31
N GLY A 258 -10.81 7.77 -4.65
CA GLY A 258 -12.08 8.06 -5.32
C GLY A 258 -12.86 9.16 -4.60
N PRO A 259 -13.61 10.01 -5.34
CA PRO A 259 -14.42 11.08 -4.76
C PRO A 259 -15.34 10.65 -3.62
N GLN A 260 -15.93 9.44 -3.66
CA GLN A 260 -16.81 8.94 -2.60
C GLN A 260 -16.07 8.86 -1.24
N LEU A 261 -14.81 8.41 -1.23
CA LEU A 261 -13.99 8.39 -0.01
C LEU A 261 -13.77 9.80 0.55
N SER A 262 -13.72 10.82 -0.32
CA SER A 262 -13.58 12.21 0.13
C SER A 262 -14.87 12.89 0.54
N PHE A 263 -16.02 12.39 0.07
CA PHE A 263 -17.32 12.75 0.64
C PHE A 263 -17.47 12.15 2.05
N ASP A 264 -17.09 10.88 2.24
CA ASP A 264 -17.24 10.16 3.50
C ASP A 264 -16.18 10.53 4.57
N TYR A 265 -14.93 10.81 4.14
CA TYR A 265 -13.76 10.93 5.03
C TYR A 265 -12.81 12.11 4.70
N GLY A 266 -13.19 13.02 3.79
CA GLY A 266 -12.39 14.21 3.46
C GLY A 266 -11.07 13.88 2.74
N TYR A 267 -9.92 14.34 3.28
CA TYR A 267 -8.61 14.00 2.69
C TYR A 267 -8.07 12.63 3.13
N MET A 268 -8.75 11.97 4.06
CA MET A 268 -8.32 10.68 4.62
C MET A 268 -8.62 9.54 3.65
N ASP A 269 -7.66 8.63 3.53
CA ASP A 269 -7.74 7.36 2.81
C ASP A 269 -6.70 6.40 3.44
N PRO A 270 -6.54 5.15 2.94
CA PRO A 270 -5.52 4.23 3.44
C PRO A 270 -4.06 4.72 3.31
N SER A 271 -3.77 5.84 2.62
CA SER A 271 -2.41 6.37 2.61
C SER A 271 -1.93 6.79 4.00
N ILE A 272 -2.84 7.18 4.90
CA ILE A 272 -2.50 7.61 6.26
C ILE A 272 -1.95 6.45 7.09
N THR A 273 -2.48 5.23 6.91
CA THR A 273 -2.03 4.02 7.62
C THR A 273 -0.87 3.33 6.91
N HIS A 274 -0.88 3.31 5.58
CA HIS A 274 0.20 2.70 4.78
C HIS A 274 1.51 3.50 4.84
N LEU A 275 1.47 4.83 5.00
CA LEU A 275 2.65 5.70 4.93
C LEU A 275 3.73 5.36 5.96
N ALA A 276 3.37 4.93 7.15
CA ALA A 276 4.33 4.53 8.18
C ALA A 276 5.12 3.28 7.75
N ALA A 277 4.42 2.24 7.29
CA ALA A 277 5.03 0.98 6.84
C ALA A 277 5.91 1.16 5.60
N VAL A 278 5.48 1.95 4.60
CA VAL A 278 6.32 2.17 3.40
C VAL A 278 7.60 2.94 3.70
N GLN A 279 7.58 3.89 4.64
CA GLN A 279 8.77 4.60 5.09
C GLN A 279 9.72 3.65 5.83
N TYR A 280 9.17 2.82 6.71
CA TYR A 280 9.94 1.87 7.51
C TYR A 280 10.62 0.78 6.65
N TYR A 281 9.96 0.31 5.58
CA TYR A 281 10.45 -0.74 4.68
C TYR A 281 11.13 -0.24 3.39
N ASP A 282 11.33 1.07 3.23
CA ASP A 282 11.85 1.72 2.00
C ASP A 282 11.08 1.34 0.70
N VAL A 283 9.76 1.25 0.78
CA VAL A 283 8.91 0.83 -0.34
C VAL A 283 8.28 2.04 -1.05
N PRO A 284 8.55 2.32 -2.34
CA PRO A 284 7.94 3.46 -3.03
C PRO A 284 6.40 3.40 -3.08
N TYR A 285 5.76 4.57 -2.91
CA TYR A 285 4.31 4.76 -2.91
C TYR A 285 3.91 5.92 -3.85
N ILE A 286 3.24 5.57 -4.94
CA ILE A 286 2.69 6.49 -5.96
C ILE A 286 1.16 6.56 -5.81
N SER A 287 0.55 7.74 -5.89
CA SER A 287 -0.91 7.92 -5.73
C SER A 287 -1.49 8.97 -6.69
N ILE A 288 -2.72 8.74 -7.13
CA ILE A 288 -3.50 9.74 -7.90
C ILE A 288 -4.11 10.84 -7.02
N LYS A 289 -4.26 10.63 -5.69
CA LYS A 289 -4.95 11.56 -4.79
C LYS A 289 -4.35 12.98 -4.81
N PRO A 290 -3.02 13.19 -4.69
CA PRO A 290 -2.45 14.54 -4.59
C PRO A 290 -2.67 15.40 -5.84
N LEU A 291 -2.82 14.74 -7.00
CA LEU A 291 -3.16 15.37 -8.28
C LEU A 291 -4.66 15.68 -8.34
N LEU A 292 -5.52 14.67 -8.18
CA LEU A 292 -6.94 14.81 -8.51
C LEU A 292 -7.78 15.43 -7.38
N TYR A 293 -7.38 15.31 -6.10
CA TYR A 293 -8.14 15.86 -4.96
C TYR A 293 -8.30 17.38 -5.03
N ILE A 294 -7.23 18.12 -5.35
CA ILE A 294 -7.29 19.60 -5.44
C ILE A 294 -8.20 20.07 -6.57
N HIS A 295 -8.24 19.35 -7.69
CA HIS A 295 -9.18 19.63 -8.77
C HIS A 295 -10.61 19.22 -8.40
N HIS A 296 -10.80 18.09 -7.72
CA HIS A 296 -12.09 17.62 -7.23
C HIS A 296 -12.74 18.63 -6.25
N LEU A 297 -11.98 19.23 -5.34
CA LEU A 297 -12.48 20.28 -4.44
C LEU A 297 -13.13 21.48 -5.16
N ARG A 298 -12.74 21.75 -6.41
CA ARG A 298 -13.27 22.87 -7.22
C ARG A 298 -14.26 22.44 -8.30
N TYR A 299 -14.14 21.22 -8.81
CA TYR A 299 -14.87 20.70 -9.97
C TYR A 299 -15.37 19.27 -9.73
N ALA A 300 -16.00 19.02 -8.58
CA ALA A 300 -16.29 17.68 -8.07
C ALA A 300 -16.99 16.76 -9.08
N HIS A 301 -18.07 17.26 -9.72
CA HIS A 301 -18.84 16.54 -10.74
C HIS A 301 -17.99 16.22 -11.97
N THR A 302 -17.37 17.24 -12.58
CA THR A 302 -16.54 17.09 -13.78
C THR A 302 -15.38 16.12 -13.54
N VAL A 303 -14.70 16.20 -12.39
CA VAL A 303 -13.60 15.29 -12.06
C VAL A 303 -14.10 13.87 -11.84
N GLY A 304 -15.24 13.70 -11.17
CA GLY A 304 -15.90 12.41 -10.99
C GLY A 304 -16.27 11.74 -12.31
N GLU A 305 -17.06 12.40 -13.15
CA GLU A 305 -17.45 11.86 -14.46
C GLU A 305 -16.26 11.62 -15.40
N THR A 306 -15.23 12.47 -15.35
CA THR A 306 -14.06 12.33 -16.25
C THR A 306 -13.23 11.10 -15.90
N PHE A 307 -13.01 10.80 -14.61
CA PHE A 307 -12.01 9.81 -14.19
C PHE A 307 -12.56 8.62 -13.38
N TRP A 308 -13.82 8.63 -12.95
CA TRP A 308 -14.49 7.53 -12.23
C TRP A 308 -15.71 6.99 -12.99
N THR A 309 -16.18 5.83 -12.57
CA THR A 309 -17.51 5.34 -12.97
C THR A 309 -18.59 6.07 -12.16
N LYS A 310 -19.87 5.77 -12.45
CA LYS A 310 -21.03 6.39 -11.77
C LYS A 310 -21.09 6.15 -10.26
N ASP A 311 -20.31 5.22 -9.72
CA ASP A 311 -20.22 4.97 -8.28
C ASP A 311 -19.25 5.89 -7.52
N TYR A 312 -18.47 6.74 -8.22
CA TYR A 312 -17.47 7.64 -7.63
C TYR A 312 -16.41 6.94 -6.74
N VAL A 313 -16.28 5.61 -6.84
CA VAL A 313 -15.31 4.77 -6.13
C VAL A 313 -14.30 4.18 -7.10
N HIS A 314 -14.78 3.54 -8.17
CA HIS A 314 -13.94 2.85 -9.15
C HIS A 314 -13.50 3.82 -10.25
N PRO A 315 -12.19 3.96 -10.53
CA PRO A 315 -11.72 4.73 -11.67
C PRO A 315 -12.28 4.16 -12.98
N ASN A 316 -12.62 5.02 -13.93
CA ASN A 316 -12.94 4.58 -15.29
C ASN A 316 -11.65 4.39 -16.11
N ALA A 317 -11.75 4.09 -17.41
CA ALA A 317 -10.57 3.88 -18.28
C ALA A 317 -9.59 5.07 -18.30
N ALA A 318 -10.06 6.32 -18.11
CA ALA A 318 -9.20 7.49 -18.01
C ALA A 318 -8.53 7.58 -16.63
N GLY A 319 -9.25 7.33 -15.53
CA GLY A 319 -8.65 7.26 -14.18
C GLY A 319 -7.60 6.14 -14.06
N HIS A 320 -7.86 4.98 -14.68
CA HIS A 320 -6.88 3.90 -14.83
C HIS A 320 -5.66 4.30 -15.67
N LYS A 321 -5.83 5.14 -16.69
CA LYS A 321 -4.70 5.72 -17.43
C LYS A 321 -3.86 6.60 -16.50
N VAL A 322 -4.45 7.47 -15.69
CA VAL A 322 -3.70 8.31 -14.73
C VAL A 322 -2.92 7.44 -13.72
N LEU A 323 -3.54 6.38 -13.17
CA LEU A 323 -2.85 5.42 -12.29
C LEU A 323 -1.61 4.81 -12.94
N ALA A 324 -1.73 4.40 -14.21
CA ALA A 324 -0.62 3.83 -14.98
C ALA A 324 0.45 4.89 -15.30
N ASP A 325 0.05 6.05 -15.82
CA ASP A 325 0.95 7.13 -16.24
C ASP A 325 1.86 7.61 -15.08
N LEU A 326 1.29 7.83 -13.89
CA LEU A 326 2.07 8.26 -12.72
C LEU A 326 3.04 7.16 -12.24
N THR A 327 2.63 5.90 -12.37
CA THR A 327 3.47 4.74 -12.04
C THR A 327 4.62 4.59 -13.03
N ILE A 328 4.34 4.71 -14.33
CA ILE A 328 5.34 4.67 -15.41
C ILE A 328 6.30 5.86 -15.27
N ALA A 329 5.83 7.06 -14.93
CA ALA A 329 6.68 8.22 -14.66
C ALA A 329 7.63 8.03 -13.46
N TYR A 330 7.28 7.18 -12.49
CA TYR A 330 8.22 6.75 -11.46
C TYR A 330 9.23 5.73 -12.01
N LEU A 331 8.77 4.72 -12.76
CA LEU A 331 9.63 3.66 -13.30
C LEU A 331 10.65 4.20 -14.33
N GLU A 332 10.27 5.13 -15.20
CA GLU A 332 11.21 5.84 -16.10
C GLU A 332 12.22 6.68 -15.29
N LYS A 333 11.81 7.37 -14.20
CA LYS A 333 12.77 8.07 -13.31
C LYS A 333 13.76 7.10 -12.69
N GLN A 334 13.31 5.92 -12.26
CA GLN A 334 14.19 4.87 -11.73
C GLN A 334 15.14 4.29 -12.79
N LEU A 335 14.66 4.11 -14.03
CA LEU A 335 15.46 3.65 -15.15
C LEU A 335 16.53 4.66 -15.56
N CYS A 336 16.20 5.95 -15.58
CA CYS A 336 17.20 7.00 -15.85
C CYS A 336 18.22 7.12 -14.71
N LEU A 337 17.78 7.17 -13.44
CA LEU A 337 18.70 7.14 -12.30
C LEU A 337 19.64 5.92 -12.32
N TYR A 338 19.15 4.76 -12.77
CA TYR A 338 19.99 3.58 -13.03
C TYR A 338 20.97 3.78 -14.20
N ASN A 339 20.54 4.38 -15.31
CA ASN A 339 21.43 4.66 -16.44
C ASN A 339 22.54 5.67 -16.08
N THR A 340 22.24 6.68 -15.26
CA THR A 340 23.17 7.73 -14.85
C THR A 340 24.12 7.29 -13.73
N PHE A 341 23.62 6.57 -12.72
CA PHE A 341 24.36 6.27 -11.48
C PHE A 341 24.57 4.77 -11.22
N GLY A 342 24.03 3.88 -12.06
CA GLY A 342 24.09 2.43 -11.86
C GLY A 342 23.18 1.93 -10.74
N LEU A 343 23.55 0.76 -10.19
CA LEU A 343 22.92 0.22 -8.98
C LEU A 343 23.42 0.96 -7.74
N LEU A 344 22.56 1.07 -6.72
CA LEU A 344 23.02 1.45 -5.38
C LEU A 344 23.83 0.29 -4.78
N ASN A 345 25.14 0.49 -4.73
CA ASN A 345 26.04 -0.33 -3.92
C ASN A 345 26.15 0.26 -2.50
N GLU A 346 26.53 -0.57 -1.54
CA GLU A 346 26.69 -0.24 -0.11
C GLU A 346 27.50 1.07 0.12
N THR A 347 28.55 1.27 -0.68
CA THR A 347 29.44 2.44 -0.66
C THR A 347 28.79 3.77 -1.07
N MET A 348 27.60 3.74 -1.69
CA MET A 348 26.84 4.93 -2.07
C MET A 348 25.75 5.31 -1.05
N ILE A 349 25.42 4.41 -0.12
CA ILE A 349 24.43 4.65 0.94
C ILE A 349 25.12 5.09 2.23
N GLY A 350 26.30 4.53 2.53
CA GLY A 350 27.25 5.10 3.48
C GLY A 350 28.48 5.62 2.76
N GLY A 351 28.49 6.91 2.42
CA GLY A 351 29.53 7.52 1.58
C GLY A 351 30.95 7.28 2.10
N GLY A 352 31.88 7.03 1.17
CA GLY A 352 33.32 6.93 1.43
C GLY A 352 33.94 5.59 1.03
N ILE A 353 35.14 5.67 0.44
CA ILE A 353 35.96 4.53 0.00
C ILE A 353 36.32 3.62 1.19
N ARG A 354 36.62 2.34 0.93
CA ARG A 354 37.27 1.42 1.88
C ARG A 354 38.70 1.87 2.26
N GLN A 355 38.82 2.94 3.04
CA GLN A 355 39.96 3.14 3.92
C GLN A 355 39.48 2.96 5.36
N SER A 356 39.89 1.85 5.98
CA SER A 356 40.01 1.72 7.43
C SER A 356 40.73 2.97 7.97
N THR A 357 40.26 3.64 9.01
CA THR A 357 40.07 3.11 10.38
C THR A 357 38.83 3.73 11.03
N LEU A 358 37.94 2.97 11.70
CA LEU A 358 38.17 2.36 13.01
C LEU A 358 37.35 1.06 13.19
N GLY A 359 37.98 -0.03 13.66
CA GLY A 359 37.37 -1.34 13.92
C GLY A 359 37.14 -2.17 12.65
N HIS A 360 37.59 -3.43 12.53
CA HIS A 360 38.27 -4.32 13.47
C HIS A 360 39.18 -5.26 12.64
N GLU A 361 40.47 -5.37 12.95
CA GLU A 361 41.24 -6.56 12.53
C GLU A 361 40.91 -7.70 13.52
N PRO A 362 40.89 -8.96 13.07
CA PRO A 362 40.44 -10.08 13.91
C PRO A 362 41.48 -10.39 14.98
N ALA A 363 41.26 -9.87 16.18
CA ALA A 363 41.96 -10.26 17.40
C ALA A 363 40.94 -10.69 18.45
N ASN A 364 41.17 -11.85 19.05
CA ASN A 364 40.33 -12.41 20.12
C ASN A 364 40.23 -11.45 21.32
N ASP A 365 39.17 -10.63 21.40
CA ASP A 365 38.42 -10.44 22.65
C ASP A 365 37.05 -9.77 22.46
N THR A 366 36.25 -9.79 23.51
CA THR A 366 34.82 -9.39 23.54
C THR A 366 34.56 -7.87 23.43
N THR A 367 33.41 -7.55 22.80
CA THR A 367 32.54 -6.39 23.08
C THR A 367 33.19 -4.99 23.17
N SER A 368 33.14 -4.24 22.07
CA SER A 368 33.07 -2.76 22.13
C SER A 368 32.51 -2.14 20.85
N PHE A 369 31.25 -1.73 20.88
CA PHE A 369 30.68 -0.80 19.90
C PHE A 369 31.28 0.60 20.13
N ASN A 370 32.16 1.05 19.23
CA ASN A 370 32.61 2.45 19.25
C ASN A 370 31.48 3.34 18.70
N LEU A 371 30.82 4.06 19.60
CA LEU A 371 29.77 5.02 19.23
C LEU A 371 30.30 6.06 18.24
N VAL A 372 29.47 6.31 17.23
CA VAL A 372 29.69 7.32 16.22
C VAL A 372 29.56 8.70 16.86
N ARG A 373 30.68 9.32 17.23
CA ARG A 373 30.68 10.79 17.23
C ARG A 373 30.47 11.20 15.77
N LEU A 374 29.33 11.84 15.49
CA LEU A 374 29.20 12.63 14.27
C LEU A 374 30.40 13.58 14.20
N PRO A 375 30.96 13.86 13.01
CA PRO A 375 32.05 14.82 12.87
C PRO A 375 31.66 16.11 13.59
N PRO A 376 32.51 16.64 14.48
CA PRO A 376 32.11 17.72 15.37
C PRO A 376 31.75 18.95 14.54
N SER A 377 30.46 19.24 14.46
CA SER A 377 30.00 20.61 14.25
C SER A 377 30.67 21.47 15.33
N PRO A 378 31.32 22.60 14.98
CA PRO A 378 31.80 23.57 15.94
C PRO A 378 30.77 23.80 17.04
N GLU A 379 31.16 23.39 18.26
CA GLU A 379 30.49 23.71 19.51
C GLU A 379 29.04 23.20 19.68
N LEU A 380 28.76 21.95 19.32
CA LEU A 380 27.83 21.14 20.16
C LEU A 380 28.59 20.57 21.35
N LEU A 381 28.93 21.45 22.29
CA LEU A 381 29.60 21.09 23.53
C LEU A 381 28.56 20.57 24.53
N HIS A 382 28.20 19.28 24.42
CA HIS A 382 27.27 18.60 25.33
C HIS A 382 27.84 18.49 26.76
N ASN A 383 27.74 19.58 27.52
CA ASN A 383 27.89 19.56 28.97
C ASN A 383 26.55 19.17 29.58
N ARG A 384 26.39 17.87 29.85
CA ARG A 384 25.26 17.37 30.64
C ARG A 384 25.56 17.53 32.13
N THR A 385 25.03 18.57 32.75
CA THR A 385 24.92 18.66 34.21
C THR A 385 23.50 18.30 34.66
N ASP A 386 23.32 18.02 35.94
CA ASP A 386 22.03 17.57 36.50
C ASP A 386 20.94 18.66 36.47
N ASP A 387 21.30 19.90 36.11
CA ASP A 387 20.46 21.10 36.17
C ASP A 387 19.70 21.42 34.87
N GLY A 388 19.96 20.66 33.78
CA GLY A 388 19.28 20.80 32.48
C GLY A 388 20.21 21.03 31.29
N GLU A 389 19.70 20.78 30.07
CA GLU A 389 20.48 20.91 28.83
C GLU A 389 20.42 22.34 28.26
N THR A 390 21.57 22.95 28.02
CA THR A 390 21.72 24.19 27.23
C THR A 390 22.46 23.88 25.92
N THR A 391 22.00 24.47 24.82
CA THR A 391 22.62 24.33 23.49
C THR A 391 22.70 25.68 22.78
N ASP A 392 23.91 26.20 22.60
CA ASP A 392 24.17 27.27 21.65
C ASP A 392 24.38 26.67 20.26
N ILE A 393 23.57 27.09 19.28
CA ILE A 393 23.59 26.50 17.93
C ILE A 393 24.25 27.48 16.95
N ALA A 394 25.52 27.25 16.64
CA ALA A 394 26.17 27.81 15.46
C ALA A 394 26.04 26.82 14.28
N TYR A 395 25.44 27.25 13.17
CA TYR A 395 25.27 26.42 11.96
C TYR A 395 26.50 26.47 11.05
N PRO A 396 27.21 25.35 10.81
CA PRO A 396 28.27 25.26 9.82
C PRO A 396 27.78 24.50 8.58
N LEU A 397 28.38 24.81 7.43
CA LEU A 397 28.19 24.00 6.23
C LEU A 397 28.82 22.60 6.42
N LEU A 398 28.25 21.61 5.74
CA LEU A 398 28.56 20.18 5.91
C LEU A 398 30.09 19.89 5.90
N PRO A 399 30.58 18.96 6.74
CA PRO A 399 32.00 18.60 6.81
C PRO A 399 32.53 18.00 5.50
N ASP A 400 33.86 18.02 5.33
CA ASP A 400 34.54 17.54 4.11
C ASP A 400 34.09 16.10 3.77
N PRO A 401 33.77 15.79 2.50
CA PRO A 401 33.43 14.44 2.06
C PRO A 401 34.38 13.33 2.53
N LYS A 402 35.67 13.63 2.78
CA LYS A 402 36.69 12.71 3.30
C LYS A 402 36.58 12.42 4.80
N GLU A 403 35.93 13.31 5.56
CA GLU A 403 35.74 13.21 7.01
C GLU A 403 34.37 12.58 7.38
N ARG A 404 33.62 12.08 6.39
CA ARG A 404 32.33 11.41 6.62
C ARG A 404 32.55 10.08 7.35
N ILE A 405 32.30 10.10 8.66
CA ILE A 405 32.36 8.93 9.54
C ILE A 405 31.25 7.95 9.12
N SER A 406 31.66 6.89 8.40
CA SER A 406 30.78 6.02 7.61
C SER A 406 30.36 4.77 8.39
N THR A 407 29.70 5.00 9.51
CA THR A 407 29.37 4.00 10.54
C THR A 407 27.86 3.81 10.73
N LEU A 408 27.03 4.74 10.25
CA LEU A 408 25.60 4.51 9.97
C LEU A 408 25.42 3.82 8.60
N ARG A 409 26.21 2.78 8.34
CA ARG A 409 26.09 1.96 7.13
C ARG A 409 24.98 0.94 7.33
N LEU A 410 23.95 1.01 6.49
CA LEU A 410 23.12 -0.15 6.21
C LEU A 410 24.00 -1.22 5.55
N GLU A 411 24.01 -2.44 6.07
CA GLU A 411 24.72 -3.57 5.46
C GLU A 411 24.27 -3.80 4.00
N SER A 412 22.99 -3.55 3.72
CA SER A 412 22.42 -3.58 2.38
C SER A 412 21.15 -2.72 2.32
N PRO A 413 20.86 -2.04 1.20
CA PRO A 413 19.54 -1.43 0.98
C PRO A 413 18.42 -2.46 0.76
N TYR A 414 18.75 -3.76 0.71
CA TYR A 414 17.78 -4.84 0.55
C TYR A 414 17.39 -5.47 1.90
N THR A 415 18.12 -5.21 2.98
CA THR A 415 17.83 -5.75 4.32
C THR A 415 16.44 -5.32 4.78
N VAL A 416 15.58 -6.29 5.09
CA VAL A 416 14.29 -6.03 5.75
C VAL A 416 14.59 -5.75 7.24
N PRO A 417 14.12 -4.64 7.82
CA PRO A 417 14.27 -4.40 9.25
C PRO A 417 13.70 -5.57 10.06
N PRO A 418 14.45 -6.10 11.05
CA PRO A 418 14.08 -7.33 11.72
C PRO A 418 13.00 -7.15 12.80
N THR A 419 12.47 -5.94 13.00
CA THR A 419 11.42 -5.64 13.98
C THR A 419 10.13 -5.22 13.28
N ILE A 420 8.98 -5.40 13.94
CA ILE A 420 7.67 -5.00 13.41
C ILE A 420 7.45 -3.50 13.69
N ILE A 421 6.82 -2.74 12.78
CA ILE A 421 6.69 -1.27 12.94
C ILE A 421 6.03 -0.82 14.26
N GLY A 422 5.10 -1.63 14.78
CA GLY A 422 4.38 -1.37 16.03
C GLY A 422 4.95 -2.07 17.28
N GLN A 423 6.09 -2.76 17.17
CA GLN A 423 6.68 -3.52 18.28
C GLN A 423 7.46 -2.60 19.22
N ALA A 424 7.15 -2.63 20.50
CA ALA A 424 7.86 -1.81 21.47
C ALA A 424 9.28 -2.35 21.67
N LEU A 425 10.31 -1.51 21.45
CA LEU A 425 11.71 -1.94 21.55
C LEU A 425 12.07 -2.49 22.95
N SER A 426 11.36 -2.06 23.99
CA SER A 426 11.44 -2.59 25.36
C SER A 426 11.09 -4.07 25.51
N GLU A 427 10.36 -4.65 24.55
CA GLU A 427 10.08 -6.09 24.48
C GLU A 427 11.26 -6.87 23.90
N LEU A 428 12.12 -6.20 23.13
CA LEU A 428 13.19 -6.83 22.35
C LEU A 428 14.55 -6.70 23.03
N PHE A 429 14.83 -5.57 23.66
CA PHE A 429 16.04 -5.32 24.43
C PHE A 429 15.82 -4.25 25.51
N SER A 430 16.69 -4.24 26.53
CA SER A 430 16.78 -3.13 27.48
C SER A 430 17.93 -2.21 27.05
N PRO A 431 17.71 -0.89 26.88
CA PRO A 431 18.80 0.05 26.57
C PRO A 431 19.79 0.21 27.75
N TRP A 432 19.42 -0.30 28.93
CA TRP A 432 20.26 -0.32 30.14
C TRP A 432 21.16 -1.54 30.23
N ASN A 433 21.04 -2.50 29.32
CA ASN A 433 21.93 -3.65 29.21
C ASN A 433 22.78 -3.50 27.94
N PRO A 434 24.11 -3.25 28.04
CA PRO A 434 24.95 -3.04 26.88
C PRO A 434 24.95 -4.27 25.96
N ASP A 435 24.91 -4.03 24.65
CA ASP A 435 24.95 -5.05 23.60
C ASP A 435 23.95 -6.20 23.75
N ALA A 436 22.79 -5.94 24.38
CA ALA A 436 21.72 -6.92 24.54
C ALA A 436 21.26 -7.46 23.17
N PRO A 437 21.29 -8.80 22.93
CA PRO A 437 20.98 -9.37 21.62
C PRO A 437 19.51 -9.10 21.28
N LEU A 438 19.28 -8.52 20.10
CA LEU A 438 17.95 -8.19 19.61
C LEU A 438 17.13 -9.47 19.47
N ARG A 439 16.05 -9.59 20.26
CA ARG A 439 15.08 -10.68 20.12
C ARG A 439 14.19 -10.40 18.92
N THR A 440 14.58 -10.87 17.75
CA THR A 440 13.79 -10.69 16.54
C THR A 440 12.56 -11.62 16.56
N PRO A 441 11.36 -11.17 16.16
CA PRO A 441 10.26 -12.07 15.85
C PRO A 441 10.67 -13.12 14.81
N PRO A 442 10.04 -14.31 14.80
CA PRO A 442 10.26 -15.29 13.73
C PRO A 442 9.81 -14.71 12.38
N PRO A 443 10.43 -15.12 11.25
CA PRO A 443 10.00 -14.71 9.91
C PRO A 443 8.52 -15.05 9.68
N PRO A 444 7.69 -14.14 9.12
CA PRO A 444 6.28 -14.38 8.89
C PRO A 444 6.08 -15.54 7.91
N ARG A 445 5.53 -16.64 8.42
CA ARG A 445 5.17 -17.84 7.64
C ARG A 445 3.66 -17.97 7.57
N PRO A 446 2.98 -17.17 6.72
CA PRO A 446 1.53 -17.18 6.65
C PRO A 446 0.99 -18.56 6.26
N PHE A 447 0.10 -19.05 7.11
CA PHE A 447 -0.79 -20.17 6.87
C PHE A 447 -2.16 -19.64 6.45
N CYS A 448 -2.82 -20.36 5.54
CA CYS A 448 -4.18 -20.06 5.13
C CYS A 448 -4.92 -21.35 4.79
N ALA A 449 -6.13 -21.47 5.31
CA ALA A 449 -7.11 -22.47 4.91
C ALA A 449 -8.34 -21.70 4.39
N ASP A 450 -8.59 -21.73 3.09
CA ASP A 450 -9.62 -20.90 2.42
C ASP A 450 -10.61 -21.77 1.64
N ALA A 451 -11.91 -21.50 1.74
CA ALA A 451 -12.94 -22.25 1.04
C ALA A 451 -12.83 -22.22 -0.50
N ASN A 452 -12.09 -21.26 -1.07
CA ASN A 452 -11.89 -21.09 -2.52
C ASN A 452 -10.48 -21.49 -2.98
N ASP A 453 -9.55 -21.84 -2.09
CA ASP A 453 -8.22 -22.34 -2.48
C ASP A 453 -8.26 -23.87 -2.62
N ALA A 454 -7.83 -24.38 -3.78
CA ALA A 454 -7.84 -25.81 -4.06
C ALA A 454 -6.59 -26.55 -3.54
N ALA A 455 -5.51 -25.83 -3.24
CA ALA A 455 -4.28 -26.37 -2.67
C ALA A 455 -4.29 -26.31 -1.13
N HIS A 456 -4.95 -25.30 -0.55
CA HIS A 456 -5.09 -25.11 0.90
C HIS A 456 -6.56 -24.88 1.29
N PRO A 457 -7.44 -25.87 1.07
CA PRO A 457 -8.88 -25.72 1.29
C PRO A 457 -9.23 -25.57 2.77
N LEU A 458 -10.16 -24.66 3.08
CA LEU A 458 -10.83 -24.59 4.39
C LEU A 458 -11.53 -25.92 4.65
N THR A 459 -10.95 -26.73 5.53
CA THR A 459 -11.38 -28.11 5.78
C THR A 459 -11.57 -28.30 7.29
N PRO A 460 -12.74 -28.79 7.74
CA PRO A 460 -12.96 -29.14 9.14
C PRO A 460 -11.99 -30.21 9.62
N SER A 461 -11.53 -30.10 10.86
CA SER A 461 -10.56 -31.01 11.47
C SER A 461 -11.19 -32.34 11.90
N ASP A 462 -10.82 -33.45 11.27
CA ASP A 462 -11.23 -34.79 11.73
C ASP A 462 -10.75 -35.11 13.17
N LYS A 463 -9.67 -34.46 13.62
CA LYS A 463 -9.04 -34.67 14.94
C LYS A 463 -9.76 -33.94 16.07
N TYR A 464 -10.23 -32.72 15.83
CA TYR A 464 -10.74 -31.80 16.87
C TYR A 464 -12.26 -31.61 16.84
N GLY A 465 -13.00 -32.60 16.34
CA GLY A 465 -14.48 -32.62 16.34
C GLY A 465 -15.14 -32.07 15.08
N GLY A 466 -14.36 -31.73 14.04
CA GLY A 466 -14.83 -31.49 12.69
C GLY A 466 -15.78 -30.30 12.55
N SER A 467 -16.95 -30.59 11.98
CA SER A 467 -18.00 -29.61 11.80
C SER A 467 -19.36 -30.19 12.16
N HIS A 468 -20.13 -29.42 12.92
CA HIS A 468 -21.49 -29.70 13.31
C HIS A 468 -22.37 -28.50 12.93
N GLY A 469 -23.34 -28.71 12.03
CA GLY A 469 -24.28 -27.66 11.61
C GLY A 469 -23.74 -26.63 10.60
N TRP A 470 -22.46 -26.67 10.23
CA TRP A 470 -21.95 -25.86 9.10
C TRP A 470 -21.90 -26.69 7.82
N VAL A 471 -22.28 -26.06 6.71
CA VAL A 471 -22.31 -26.66 5.37
C VAL A 471 -21.50 -25.84 4.38
N LYS A 472 -20.95 -26.50 3.36
CA LYS A 472 -20.34 -25.80 2.22
C LYS A 472 -21.42 -25.01 1.49
N HIS A 473 -21.21 -23.71 1.38
CA HIS A 473 -22.09 -22.75 0.73
C HIS A 473 -21.37 -22.17 -0.49
N VAL A 474 -22.12 -21.96 -1.58
CA VAL A 474 -21.61 -21.34 -2.82
C VAL A 474 -22.51 -20.16 -3.15
N ALA A 475 -21.97 -18.96 -3.02
CA ALA A 475 -22.66 -17.74 -3.39
C ALA A 475 -22.68 -17.55 -4.92
N HIS A 476 -23.52 -16.61 -5.38
CA HIS A 476 -23.54 -16.18 -6.78
C HIS A 476 -22.14 -15.77 -7.26
N GLY A 477 -21.78 -16.14 -8.50
CA GLY A 477 -20.43 -15.99 -9.03
C GLY A 477 -19.41 -17.04 -8.56
N GLY A 478 -19.85 -18.13 -7.91
CA GLY A 478 -18.97 -19.26 -7.58
C GLY A 478 -18.04 -19.02 -6.39
N LYS A 479 -18.39 -18.10 -5.49
CA LYS A 479 -17.63 -17.82 -4.26
C LYS A 479 -18.02 -18.82 -3.18
N HIS A 480 -17.04 -19.55 -2.67
CA HIS A 480 -17.21 -20.60 -1.67
C HIS A 480 -17.03 -20.04 -0.25
N SER A 481 -17.81 -20.59 0.68
CA SER A 481 -17.72 -20.35 2.13
C SER A 481 -18.24 -21.58 2.88
N TYR A 482 -18.04 -21.63 4.19
CA TYR A 482 -18.86 -22.45 5.09
C TYR A 482 -19.92 -21.57 5.73
N ALA A 483 -21.16 -22.06 5.83
CA ALA A 483 -22.27 -21.32 6.44
C ALA A 483 -23.03 -22.18 7.45
N ALA A 484 -23.59 -21.55 8.47
CA ALA A 484 -24.45 -22.19 9.48
C ALA A 484 -25.66 -21.30 9.79
N ASP A 485 -26.78 -21.95 10.12
CA ASP A 485 -28.07 -21.31 10.43
C ASP A 485 -28.52 -21.52 11.90
N GLN A 486 -27.81 -22.36 12.66
CA GLN A 486 -28.26 -22.88 13.97
C GLN A 486 -27.35 -22.43 15.10
N ILE A 487 -27.95 -22.08 16.25
CA ILE A 487 -27.22 -21.81 17.50
C ILE A 487 -26.48 -23.08 17.94
N GLY A 488 -25.23 -22.95 18.37
CA GLY A 488 -24.36 -24.06 18.76
C GLY A 488 -23.72 -24.79 17.56
N ALA A 489 -24.00 -24.38 16.32
CA ALA A 489 -23.30 -24.91 15.15
C ALA A 489 -21.81 -24.54 15.24
N ARG A 490 -20.94 -25.55 15.17
CA ARG A 490 -19.48 -25.43 15.39
C ARG A 490 -18.70 -25.87 14.15
N ILE A 491 -17.63 -25.16 13.83
CA ILE A 491 -16.60 -25.59 12.87
C ILE A 491 -15.23 -25.46 13.54
N VAL A 492 -14.39 -26.49 13.36
CA VAL A 492 -13.02 -26.51 13.88
C VAL A 492 -12.04 -26.71 12.74
N VAL A 493 -10.98 -25.89 12.68
CA VAL A 493 -10.04 -25.81 11.56
C VAL A 493 -8.61 -25.86 12.11
N GLU A 494 -7.78 -26.77 11.61
CA GLU A 494 -6.36 -26.84 11.97
C GLU A 494 -5.56 -25.70 11.32
N VAL A 495 -4.65 -25.11 12.08
CA VAL A 495 -3.79 -23.99 11.64
C VAL A 495 -2.35 -24.20 12.09
N LYS A 496 -1.38 -23.69 11.31
CA LYS A 496 0.03 -23.61 11.72
C LYS A 496 0.43 -22.15 11.91
N VAL A 497 0.91 -21.82 13.10
CA VAL A 497 1.20 -20.46 13.57
C VAL A 497 2.72 -20.26 13.63
N ALA A 498 3.24 -19.06 13.32
CA ALA A 498 4.67 -18.75 13.49
C ALA A 498 4.93 -17.44 14.27
N GLU A 499 4.34 -16.31 13.90
CA GLU A 499 4.40 -15.02 14.64
C GLU A 499 3.41 -14.91 15.80
N GLY A 500 2.42 -15.79 15.86
CA GLY A 500 1.46 -15.87 16.97
C GLY A 500 0.12 -15.19 16.73
N ARG A 501 -0.16 -14.73 15.50
CA ARG A 501 -1.45 -14.10 15.16
C ARG A 501 -2.34 -15.06 14.39
N VAL A 502 -3.62 -15.08 14.76
CA VAL A 502 -4.65 -15.91 14.13
C VAL A 502 -5.86 -15.03 13.81
N ALA A 503 -6.38 -15.16 12.59
CA ALA A 503 -7.47 -14.36 12.08
C ALA A 503 -8.51 -15.21 11.33
N VAL A 504 -9.76 -14.77 11.38
CA VAL A 504 -10.88 -15.36 10.66
C VAL A 504 -11.36 -14.38 9.59
N PHE A 505 -11.52 -14.87 8.37
CA PHE A 505 -12.12 -14.16 7.25
C PHE A 505 -13.58 -14.62 7.12
N TYR A 506 -14.52 -13.69 7.31
CA TYR A 506 -15.95 -13.98 7.40
C TYR A 506 -16.77 -12.99 6.57
N PHE A 507 -18.00 -13.35 6.23
CA PHE A 507 -18.87 -12.51 5.41
C PHE A 507 -19.65 -11.51 6.27
N ARG A 508 -19.77 -10.27 5.79
CA ARG A 508 -20.59 -9.21 6.40
C ARG A 508 -21.61 -8.63 5.43
N SER A 509 -22.82 -8.42 5.93
CA SER A 509 -23.99 -7.99 5.17
C SER A 509 -25.04 -7.36 6.06
N GLU A 510 -25.74 -6.34 5.57
CA GLU A 510 -26.91 -5.77 6.25
C GLU A 510 -28.03 -6.81 6.43
N THR A 511 -28.29 -7.61 5.39
CA THR A 511 -29.47 -8.50 5.31
C THR A 511 -29.13 -10.00 5.32
N TYR A 512 -28.03 -10.41 4.70
CA TYR A 512 -27.75 -11.82 4.39
C TYR A 512 -26.98 -12.59 5.45
N SER A 513 -26.48 -11.95 6.52
CA SER A 513 -25.68 -12.61 7.56
C SER A 513 -25.92 -12.03 8.97
N PRO A 514 -27.17 -11.97 9.46
CA PRO A 514 -27.51 -11.33 10.73
C PRO A 514 -26.95 -11.99 11.99
N GLY A 515 -26.43 -13.23 11.89
CA GLY A 515 -25.90 -13.98 13.02
C GLY A 515 -24.57 -13.45 13.57
N VAL A 516 -24.21 -13.97 14.74
CA VAL A 516 -22.94 -13.72 15.42
C VAL A 516 -22.25 -15.05 15.72
N ALA A 517 -20.95 -15.12 15.51
CA ALA A 517 -20.13 -16.28 15.88
C ALA A 517 -19.06 -15.89 16.91
N GLU A 518 -18.84 -16.73 17.92
CA GLU A 518 -17.67 -16.65 18.80
C GLU A 518 -16.58 -17.54 18.24
N CYS A 519 -15.38 -16.98 18.02
CA CYS A 519 -14.23 -17.71 17.52
C CYS A 519 -13.03 -17.61 18.48
N TRP A 520 -12.32 -18.71 18.69
CA TRP A 520 -11.17 -18.79 19.59
C TRP A 520 -10.13 -19.82 19.09
N VAL A 521 -8.92 -19.73 19.65
CA VAL A 521 -7.81 -20.66 19.39
C VAL A 521 -7.74 -21.71 20.50
N ASP A 522 -7.48 -22.94 20.11
CA ASP A 522 -7.43 -24.14 20.95
C ASP A 522 -8.61 -24.25 21.94
N ASP A 523 -8.30 -24.48 23.22
CA ASP A 523 -9.26 -24.54 24.33
C ASP A 523 -9.53 -23.16 24.97
N ASN A 524 -9.02 -22.06 24.40
CA ASN A 524 -9.14 -20.70 24.95
C ASN A 524 -10.52 -20.05 24.73
N ARG A 525 -11.62 -20.76 25.01
CA ARG A 525 -12.99 -20.23 24.87
C ARG A 525 -13.26 -18.99 25.75
N LYS A 526 -12.46 -18.76 26.80
CA LYS A 526 -12.50 -17.54 27.62
C LYS A 526 -11.99 -16.29 26.88
N GLY A 527 -11.07 -16.47 25.92
CA GLY A 527 -10.55 -15.42 25.05
C GLY A 527 -11.32 -15.27 23.73
N ALA A 528 -12.50 -15.88 23.60
CA ALA A 528 -13.25 -15.88 22.34
C ALA A 528 -13.64 -14.47 21.88
N VAL A 529 -13.46 -14.23 20.58
CA VAL A 529 -13.79 -12.96 19.93
C VAL A 529 -15.10 -13.11 19.17
N LYS A 530 -16.05 -12.19 19.42
CA LYS A 530 -17.33 -12.12 18.70
C LYS A 530 -17.16 -11.50 17.32
N LEU A 531 -17.58 -12.25 16.31
CA LEU A 531 -17.60 -11.84 14.91
C LEU A 531 -19.05 -11.54 14.49
N TYR A 532 -19.30 -10.29 14.11
CA TYR A 532 -20.62 -9.78 13.77
C TYR A 532 -20.83 -9.83 12.25
N GLY A 533 -21.63 -10.78 11.78
CA GLY A 533 -21.97 -10.89 10.36
C GLY A 533 -22.81 -9.71 9.87
N HIS A 534 -23.56 -9.05 10.75
CA HIS A 534 -24.29 -7.84 10.40
C HIS A 534 -23.39 -6.59 10.34
N TRP A 535 -23.77 -5.66 9.47
CA TRP A 535 -23.30 -4.27 9.48
C TRP A 535 -24.31 -3.34 8.80
N GLU A 536 -24.24 -2.05 9.12
CA GLU A 536 -25.18 -1.01 8.67
C GLU A 536 -24.95 -0.53 7.21
N LYS A 537 -24.01 -1.13 6.48
CA LYS A 537 -23.70 -0.74 5.09
C LYS A 537 -24.43 -1.66 4.10
N LYS A 538 -25.12 -1.05 3.13
CA LYS A 538 -25.82 -1.72 2.01
C LYS A 538 -24.93 -2.61 1.13
N MET A 539 -23.61 -2.37 1.15
CA MET A 539 -22.65 -3.21 0.44
C MET A 539 -22.44 -4.56 1.17
N ASN A 540 -22.02 -5.59 0.47
CA ASN A 540 -21.72 -6.90 1.03
C ASN A 540 -20.23 -7.18 0.88
N VAL A 541 -19.51 -7.44 1.98
CA VAL A 541 -18.05 -7.62 1.96
C VAL A 541 -17.63 -8.86 2.76
N PRO A 542 -16.54 -9.53 2.38
CA PRO A 542 -15.77 -10.28 3.35
C PRO A 542 -14.96 -9.32 4.25
N SER A 543 -14.72 -9.72 5.50
CA SER A 543 -13.99 -8.96 6.51
C SER A 543 -13.05 -9.85 7.31
N VAL A 544 -11.90 -9.32 7.71
CA VAL A 544 -10.91 -9.99 8.56
C VAL A 544 -11.02 -9.49 10.00
N ALA A 545 -11.02 -10.40 10.96
CA ALA A 545 -10.80 -10.11 12.37
C ALA A 545 -9.69 -11.01 12.93
N TYR A 546 -8.73 -10.42 13.65
CA TYR A 546 -7.87 -11.18 14.55
C TYR A 546 -8.71 -11.73 15.71
N ILE A 547 -8.53 -13.01 16.00
CA ILE A 547 -9.15 -13.69 17.14
C ILE A 547 -8.14 -13.93 18.28
N ASP A 548 -6.85 -13.96 17.95
CA ASP A 548 -5.75 -14.01 18.92
C ASP A 548 -4.48 -13.41 18.28
N SER A 549 -3.56 -12.89 19.09
CA SER A 549 -2.28 -12.31 18.67
C SER A 549 -1.09 -12.72 19.54
N LEU A 550 -1.27 -13.65 20.50
CA LEU A 550 -0.24 -14.12 21.42
C LEU A 550 -0.16 -15.66 21.43
N VAL A 551 -0.59 -16.31 20.35
CA VAL A 551 -0.51 -17.77 20.18
C VAL A 551 0.94 -18.20 20.04
N THR A 552 1.31 -19.36 20.57
CA THR A 552 2.66 -19.90 20.40
C THR A 552 2.95 -20.30 18.95
N PRO A 553 4.21 -20.33 18.50
CA PRO A 553 4.56 -20.95 17.22
C PRO A 553 4.32 -22.47 17.28
N GLY A 554 3.58 -23.05 16.33
CA GLY A 554 3.21 -24.46 16.40
C GLY A 554 2.03 -24.87 15.53
N ASP A 555 1.53 -26.09 15.79
CA ASP A 555 0.27 -26.61 15.26
C ASP A 555 -0.85 -26.35 16.29
N HIS A 556 -1.90 -25.67 15.86
CA HIS A 556 -3.01 -25.18 16.68
C HIS A 556 -4.35 -25.46 15.97
N TYR A 557 -5.48 -25.16 16.61
CA TYR A 557 -6.78 -25.22 15.96
C TYR A 557 -7.66 -24.01 16.29
N VAL A 558 -8.49 -23.60 15.34
CA VAL A 558 -9.47 -22.53 15.50
C VAL A 558 -10.85 -23.12 15.58
N THR A 559 -11.60 -22.78 16.63
CA THR A 559 -13.03 -23.05 16.70
C THR A 559 -13.81 -21.79 16.39
N CYS A 560 -14.89 -21.91 15.62
CA CYS A 560 -15.97 -20.92 15.53
C CYS A 560 -17.32 -21.57 15.85
N GLU A 561 -18.10 -20.95 16.73
CA GLU A 561 -19.42 -21.40 17.20
C GLU A 561 -20.46 -20.28 16.98
N VAL A 562 -21.59 -20.59 16.33
CA VAL A 562 -22.70 -19.63 16.17
C VAL A 562 -23.45 -19.48 17.49
N ILE A 563 -23.60 -18.26 17.99
CA ILE A 563 -24.25 -17.97 19.27
C ILE A 563 -25.70 -17.49 19.11
N GLY A 564 -26.45 -17.43 20.22
CA GLY A 564 -27.84 -16.95 20.24
C GLY A 564 -28.01 -15.45 20.01
N GLU A 565 -26.93 -14.69 19.89
CA GLU A 565 -26.96 -13.26 19.53
C GLU A 565 -27.23 -13.10 18.02
N SER A 566 -28.11 -12.16 17.67
CA SER A 566 -28.44 -11.81 16.30
C SER A 566 -28.70 -10.31 16.21
N ALA A 567 -28.19 -9.66 15.16
CA ALA A 567 -28.46 -8.26 14.90
C ALA A 567 -29.80 -8.03 14.17
N ASN A 568 -30.41 -9.07 13.62
CA ASN A 568 -31.77 -9.02 13.08
C ASN A 568 -32.55 -10.29 13.45
N PRO A 569 -33.10 -10.37 14.68
CA PRO A 569 -33.88 -11.52 15.15
C PRO A 569 -35.17 -11.79 14.34
N GLY A 570 -35.65 -10.79 13.57
CA GLY A 570 -36.84 -10.92 12.71
C GLY A 570 -36.55 -11.38 11.28
N ALA A 571 -35.29 -11.58 10.91
CA ALA A 571 -34.93 -12.16 9.61
C ALA A 571 -35.37 -13.62 9.50
N GLU A 572 -35.59 -14.12 8.27
CA GLU A 572 -35.92 -15.53 8.01
C GLU A 572 -34.88 -16.51 8.60
N LYS A 573 -33.61 -16.09 8.61
CA LYS A 573 -32.48 -16.86 9.16
C LYS A 573 -31.67 -15.99 10.13
N PRO A 574 -32.15 -15.76 11.37
CA PRO A 574 -31.58 -14.75 12.26
C PRO A 574 -30.17 -15.09 12.73
N HIS A 575 -29.79 -16.37 12.73
CA HIS A 575 -28.45 -16.84 13.11
C HIS A 575 -27.55 -17.21 11.91
N HIS A 576 -27.92 -16.82 10.69
CA HIS A 576 -27.09 -17.11 9.52
C HIS A 576 -25.73 -16.41 9.61
N PHE A 577 -24.65 -17.19 9.51
CA PHE A 577 -23.27 -16.70 9.51
C PHE A 577 -22.42 -17.46 8.50
N ARG A 578 -21.39 -16.80 7.92
CA ARG A 578 -20.45 -17.45 6.96
C ARG A 578 -18.99 -17.17 7.27
N VAL A 579 -18.18 -18.23 7.30
CA VAL A 579 -16.70 -18.19 7.33
C VAL A 579 -16.17 -18.55 5.96
N ILE A 580 -15.17 -17.80 5.49
CA ILE A 580 -14.56 -17.93 4.17
C ILE A 580 -13.18 -18.55 4.29
N ALA A 581 -12.37 -18.08 5.25
CA ALA A 581 -11.04 -18.60 5.50
C ALA A 581 -10.63 -18.46 6.98
N VAL A 582 -9.63 -19.26 7.37
CA VAL A 582 -8.86 -19.08 8.59
C VAL A 582 -7.40 -18.85 8.21
N MET A 583 -6.77 -17.88 8.85
CA MET A 583 -5.40 -17.45 8.55
C MET A 583 -4.59 -17.40 9.84
N ALA A 584 -3.31 -17.73 9.75
CA ALA A 584 -2.35 -17.49 10.81
C ALA A 584 -1.04 -16.97 10.23
N THR A 585 -0.27 -16.23 11.03
CA THR A 585 1.09 -15.79 10.69
C THR A 585 2.05 -16.23 11.75
#